data_AF-A0A482T335-F1
#
_entry.id   AF-A0A482T335-F1
#
_cell.length_a   1.000
_cell.length_b   1.000
_cell.length_c   1.000
_cell.angle_alpha   90.00
_cell.angle_beta   90.00
_cell.angle_gamma   90.00
#
_symmetry.space_group_name_H-M   'P 1'
#
loop_
_entity.id
_entity.type
_entity.pdbx_description
1 polymer ?
#
loop_
_entity_poly.entity_id
_entity_poly.type
_entity_poly.pdbx_seq_one_letter_code
_entity_poly.pdbx_strand_id
1 'polypeptide(L)'
;MSHELNDDSSTSDNHDAQPPMKAFRYPDGSITYPEHPIGPNGGASVEMIDLSEYTATVLTWTVSTATPSGVRRPNPVAIVEFDIDGESVRAIGQLATAGDFDDGSGTDEEMSVDVAIGDEVRPVYVGSLRDSASGIRVAESQEWDGYRFELI
;
A
#
# COMPACT_ATOMS: atom_id res chain seq x y z
N MET A 1 -2.26 -32.60 42.16
CA MET A 1 -1.23 -31.97 41.32
C MET A 1 -1.97 -31.20 40.23
N SER A 2 -2.27 -29.95 40.53
CA SER A 2 -2.88 -28.97 39.65
C SER A 2 -1.81 -28.43 38.71
N HIS A 3 -2.05 -28.52 37.40
CA HIS A 3 -1.28 -27.79 36.40
C HIS A 3 -1.95 -26.43 36.22
N GLU A 4 -1.30 -25.38 36.72
CA GLU A 4 -1.55 -24.00 36.31
C GLU A 4 -1.10 -23.86 34.86
N LEU A 5 -2.02 -23.46 33.98
CA LEU A 5 -1.68 -22.94 32.67
C LEU A 5 -1.57 -21.42 32.83
N ASN A 6 -0.36 -20.91 32.63
CA ASN A 6 -0.08 -19.49 32.56
C ASN A 6 -0.94 -18.85 31.47
N ASP A 7 -1.84 -17.99 31.94
CA ASP A 7 -2.35 -16.84 31.22
C ASP A 7 -1.22 -15.80 31.07
N ASP A 8 -1.39 -14.91 30.10
CA ASP A 8 -0.59 -13.71 29.79
C ASP A 8 0.48 -13.82 28.69
N SER A 9 0.07 -13.50 27.47
CA SER A 9 0.61 -12.30 26.80
C SER A 9 -0.45 -11.77 25.83
N SER A 10 -1.40 -11.04 26.39
CA SER A 10 -2.27 -10.17 25.61
C SER A 10 -1.46 -8.93 25.22
N THR A 11 -0.79 -8.98 24.07
CA THR A 11 -0.24 -7.77 23.47
C THR A 11 -1.42 -6.89 23.08
N SER A 12 -1.66 -5.87 23.92
CA SER A 12 -2.61 -4.79 23.66
C SER A 12 -2.25 -4.13 22.33
N ASP A 13 -2.98 -4.50 21.28
CA ASP A 13 -2.85 -3.97 19.93
C ASP A 13 -3.21 -2.48 19.95
N ASN A 14 -2.18 -1.63 19.85
CA ASN A 14 -2.32 -0.19 19.82
C ASN A 14 -2.88 0.21 18.44
N HIS A 15 -4.21 0.20 18.30
CA HIS A 15 -4.97 0.47 17.07
C HIS A 15 -4.78 1.88 16.47
N ASP A 16 -3.93 2.72 17.07
CA ASP A 16 -3.68 4.10 16.61
C ASP A 16 -2.51 4.22 15.62
N ALA A 17 -1.73 3.16 15.37
CA ALA A 17 -0.66 3.17 14.37
C ALA A 17 -1.13 2.52 13.05
N GLN A 18 -0.95 3.23 11.93
CA GLN A 18 -1.25 2.70 10.60
C GLN A 18 -0.41 1.43 10.32
N PRO A 19 -0.98 0.37 9.72
CA PRO A 19 -0.23 -0.83 9.37
C PRO A 19 0.92 -0.50 8.42
N PRO A 20 2.15 -0.97 8.66
CA PRO A 20 3.31 -0.59 7.84
C PRO A 20 3.21 -1.10 6.40
N MET A 21 3.82 -0.39 5.45
CA MET A 21 3.96 -0.83 4.05
C MET A 21 5.18 -1.75 3.92
N LYS A 22 5.03 -3.00 4.36
CA LYS A 22 6.14 -3.94 4.58
C LYS A 22 6.85 -4.39 3.30
N ALA A 23 8.11 -3.99 3.15
CA ALA A 23 9.08 -4.60 2.25
C ALA A 23 10.11 -5.41 3.06
N PHE A 24 10.84 -6.30 2.39
CA PHE A 24 11.77 -7.21 3.06
C PHE A 24 13.12 -7.25 2.37
N ARG A 25 14.19 -7.09 3.14
CA ARG A 25 15.58 -7.21 2.68
C ARG A 25 16.09 -8.62 2.90
N TYR A 26 16.93 -9.09 1.99
CA TYR A 26 17.53 -10.43 2.00
C TYR A 26 19.06 -10.36 2.18
N PRO A 27 19.74 -11.49 2.48
CA PRO A 27 21.18 -11.52 2.76
C PRO A 27 22.07 -11.01 1.61
N ASP A 28 21.55 -11.02 0.39
CA ASP A 28 22.22 -10.52 -0.82
C ASP A 28 22.06 -9.02 -1.03
N GLY A 29 21.33 -8.33 -0.15
CA GLY A 29 21.01 -6.91 -0.23
C GLY A 29 19.72 -6.59 -0.98
N SER A 30 19.16 -7.54 -1.74
CA SER A 30 17.93 -7.31 -2.50
C SER A 30 16.75 -6.99 -1.57
N ILE A 31 15.83 -6.17 -2.06
CA ILE A 31 14.59 -5.81 -1.35
C ILE A 31 13.40 -6.24 -2.21
N THR A 32 12.42 -6.91 -1.60
CA THR A 32 11.17 -7.26 -2.28
C THR A 32 9.95 -6.62 -1.63
N TYR A 33 8.99 -6.32 -2.48
CA TYR A 33 7.63 -5.94 -2.12
C TYR A 33 6.69 -6.56 -3.15
N PRO A 34 5.64 -7.31 -2.75
CA PRO A 34 5.32 -7.74 -1.38
C PRO A 34 6.31 -8.75 -0.79
N GLU A 35 6.06 -9.20 0.46
CA GLU A 35 6.86 -10.23 1.12
C GLU A 35 6.93 -11.54 0.32
N HIS A 36 8.15 -12.09 0.22
CA HIS A 36 8.37 -13.47 -0.19
C HIS A 36 9.09 -14.26 0.91
N PRO A 37 8.60 -15.47 1.26
CA PRO A 37 9.26 -16.31 2.28
C PRO A 37 10.71 -16.63 1.96
N ILE A 38 11.05 -16.67 0.66
CA ILE A 38 12.38 -16.93 0.14
C ILE A 38 12.69 -15.88 -0.91
N GLY A 39 13.81 -15.18 -0.74
CA GLY A 39 14.26 -14.12 -1.64
C GLY A 39 14.85 -14.66 -2.94
N PRO A 40 15.23 -13.74 -3.86
CA PRO A 40 15.72 -14.09 -5.20
C PRO A 40 16.89 -15.09 -5.21
N ASN A 41 17.80 -15.01 -4.23
CA ASN A 41 18.95 -15.89 -4.09
C ASN A 41 18.75 -17.05 -3.09
N GLY A 42 17.52 -17.35 -2.68
CA GLY A 42 17.20 -18.54 -1.88
C GLY A 42 17.32 -18.37 -0.36
N GLY A 43 17.70 -17.19 0.13
CA GLY A 43 17.74 -16.87 1.56
C GLY A 43 16.39 -16.42 2.12
N ALA A 44 16.18 -16.62 3.43
CA ALA A 44 15.08 -15.97 4.15
C ALA A 44 15.34 -14.47 4.34
N SER A 45 14.30 -13.68 4.58
CA SER A 45 14.45 -12.25 4.87
C SER A 45 15.27 -12.03 6.16
N VAL A 46 16.03 -10.94 6.19
CA VAL A 46 16.87 -10.55 7.33
C VAL A 46 16.38 -9.28 8.02
N GLU A 47 15.53 -8.50 7.34
CA GLU A 47 15.01 -7.23 7.83
C GLU A 47 13.68 -6.90 7.16
N MET A 48 12.78 -6.28 7.92
CA MET A 48 11.54 -5.67 7.44
C MET A 48 11.76 -4.16 7.35
N ILE A 49 11.39 -3.57 6.22
CA ILE A 49 11.48 -2.14 5.93
C ILE A 49 10.05 -1.62 5.76
N ASP A 50 9.69 -0.59 6.51
CA ASP A 50 8.41 0.09 6.31
C ASP A 50 8.56 1.16 5.22
N LEU A 51 8.04 0.89 4.02
CA LEU A 51 8.11 1.85 2.90
C LEU A 51 7.30 3.13 3.16
N SER A 52 6.38 3.13 4.12
CA SER A 52 5.59 4.34 4.45
C SER A 52 6.42 5.45 5.10
N GLU A 53 7.63 5.14 5.57
CA GLU A 53 8.60 6.12 6.07
C GLU A 53 9.41 6.79 4.96
N TYR A 54 9.25 6.38 3.71
CA TYR A 54 10.03 6.83 2.55
C TYR A 54 9.15 7.48 1.49
N THR A 55 9.78 8.27 0.61
CA THR A 55 9.17 8.74 -0.63
C THR A 55 9.59 7.86 -1.80
N ALA A 56 8.83 7.91 -2.89
CA ALA A 56 9.06 7.13 -4.10
C ALA A 56 8.95 8.00 -5.34
N THR A 57 9.58 7.58 -6.44
CA THR A 57 9.49 8.24 -7.74
C THR A 57 8.50 7.51 -8.64
N VAL A 58 7.62 8.23 -9.32
CA VAL A 58 6.72 7.67 -10.35
C VAL A 58 7.54 7.20 -11.56
N LEU A 59 7.60 5.88 -11.78
CA LEU A 59 8.26 5.31 -12.96
C LEU A 59 7.35 5.34 -14.20
N THR A 60 6.07 5.06 -14.00
CA THR A 60 5.06 5.10 -15.05
C THR A 60 3.67 5.09 -14.43
N TRP A 61 2.67 5.57 -15.15
CA TRP A 61 1.29 5.65 -14.65
C TRP A 61 0.29 5.56 -15.80
N THR A 62 -0.97 5.31 -15.44
CA THR A 62 -2.10 5.30 -16.36
C THR A 62 -3.39 5.63 -15.63
N VAL A 63 -4.46 5.93 -16.38
CA VAL A 63 -5.80 6.13 -15.84
C VAL A 63 -6.71 5.02 -16.30
N SER A 64 -7.20 4.21 -15.35
CA SER A 64 -8.27 3.27 -15.62
C SER A 64 -9.60 4.02 -15.65
N THR A 65 -10.13 4.20 -16.85
CA THR A 65 -11.40 4.90 -17.09
C THR A 65 -12.60 3.97 -17.09
N ALA A 66 -12.44 2.66 -16.94
CA ALA A 66 -13.54 1.68 -16.90
C ALA A 66 -13.22 0.63 -15.83
N THR A 67 -13.42 1.01 -14.58
CA THR A 67 -13.02 0.21 -13.44
C THR A 67 -14.06 -0.84 -13.06
N PRO A 68 -13.65 -1.97 -12.46
CA PRO A 68 -14.58 -2.91 -11.84
C PRO A 68 -15.44 -2.25 -10.76
N SER A 69 -16.60 -2.84 -10.46
CA SER A 69 -17.50 -2.35 -9.43
C SER A 69 -16.79 -2.20 -8.07
N GLY A 70 -17.10 -1.10 -7.37
CA GLY A 70 -16.51 -0.73 -6.09
C GLY A 70 -15.15 -0.04 -6.18
N VAL A 71 -14.48 -0.06 -7.33
CA VAL A 71 -13.25 0.71 -7.55
C VAL A 71 -13.60 2.10 -8.06
N ARG A 72 -12.96 3.15 -7.51
CA ARG A 72 -13.15 4.55 -7.92
C ARG A 72 -13.02 4.71 -9.43
N ARG A 73 -13.72 5.68 -10.02
CA ARG A 73 -13.69 5.93 -11.46
C ARG A 73 -13.70 7.44 -11.73
N PRO A 74 -12.74 7.98 -12.48
CA PRO A 74 -11.51 7.36 -12.98
C PRO A 74 -10.58 6.88 -11.85
N ASN A 75 -9.74 5.87 -12.11
CA ASN A 75 -8.73 5.38 -11.16
C ASN A 75 -7.32 5.52 -11.74
N PRO A 76 -6.58 6.58 -11.38
CA PRO A 76 -5.18 6.72 -11.72
C PRO A 76 -4.34 5.73 -10.92
N VAL A 77 -3.45 5.01 -11.58
CA VAL A 77 -2.59 3.98 -10.99
C VAL A 77 -1.16 4.22 -11.45
N ALA A 78 -0.21 4.14 -10.53
CA ALA A 78 1.20 4.33 -10.79
C ALA A 78 2.01 3.12 -10.35
N ILE A 79 3.12 2.89 -11.06
CA ILE A 79 4.25 2.11 -10.58
C ILE A 79 5.26 3.12 -10.05
N VAL A 80 5.67 2.94 -8.80
CA VAL A 80 6.61 3.82 -8.11
C VAL A 80 7.86 3.03 -7.71
N GLU A 81 8.98 3.72 -7.56
CA GLU A 81 10.26 3.17 -7.12
C GLU A 81 10.74 3.90 -5.87
N PHE A 82 11.01 3.13 -4.83
CA PHE A 82 11.71 3.58 -3.63
C PHE A 82 13.20 3.25 -3.79
N ASP A 83 14.06 4.20 -3.39
CA ASP A 83 15.49 3.96 -3.22
C ASP A 83 15.78 3.82 -1.73
N ILE A 84 16.23 2.64 -1.32
CA ILE A 84 16.55 2.32 0.07
C ILE A 84 18.01 1.89 0.16
N ASP A 85 18.86 2.78 0.66
CA ASP A 85 20.31 2.57 0.75
C ASP A 85 20.96 2.22 -0.61
N GLY A 86 20.44 2.75 -1.71
CA GLY A 86 20.91 2.47 -3.07
C GLY A 86 20.37 1.18 -3.70
N GLU A 87 19.46 0.47 -3.02
CA GLU A 87 18.70 -0.65 -3.60
C GLU A 87 17.28 -0.19 -3.96
N SER A 88 16.83 -0.56 -5.16
CA SER A 88 15.51 -0.17 -5.66
C SER A 88 14.46 -1.22 -5.32
N VAL A 89 13.31 -0.79 -4.80
CA VAL A 89 12.10 -1.61 -4.65
C VAL A 89 10.90 -0.91 -5.24
N ARG A 90 10.06 -1.65 -5.96
CA ARG A 90 8.94 -1.09 -6.71
C ARG A 90 7.60 -1.53 -6.14
N ALA A 91 6.63 -0.63 -6.17
CA ALA A 91 5.26 -0.89 -5.79
C ALA A 91 4.30 -0.37 -6.86
N ILE A 92 3.12 -0.98 -6.94
CA ILE A 92 1.99 -0.50 -7.75
C ILE A 92 0.86 -0.09 -6.83
N GLY A 93 0.24 1.06 -7.08
CA GLY A 93 -0.83 1.57 -6.24
C GLY A 93 -1.64 2.68 -6.91
N GLN A 94 -2.78 3.01 -6.31
CA GLN A 94 -3.61 4.13 -6.77
C GLN A 94 -2.91 5.45 -6.43
N LEU A 95 -2.97 6.43 -7.33
CA LEU A 95 -2.61 7.80 -6.97
C LEU A 95 -3.76 8.43 -6.17
N ALA A 96 -3.42 9.14 -5.11
CA ALA A 96 -4.33 10.05 -4.45
C ALA A 96 -4.49 11.31 -5.31
N THR A 97 -5.69 11.85 -5.32
CA THR A 97 -6.10 12.96 -6.18
C THR A 97 -6.74 14.08 -5.37
N ALA A 98 -6.71 15.30 -5.91
CA ALA A 98 -7.40 16.43 -5.30
C ALA A 98 -8.90 16.12 -5.17
N GLY A 99 -9.40 15.99 -3.94
CA GLY A 99 -10.77 15.56 -3.63
C GLY A 99 -10.87 14.26 -2.82
N ASP A 100 -9.81 13.44 -2.76
CA ASP A 100 -9.80 12.18 -1.98
C ASP A 100 -9.84 12.41 -0.46
N PHE A 101 -9.49 13.62 -0.01
CA PHE A 101 -9.49 14.06 1.38
C PHE A 101 -10.56 15.13 1.68
N ASP A 102 -11.38 15.49 0.68
CA ASP A 102 -12.59 16.32 0.84
C ASP A 102 -13.80 15.38 1.05
N ASP A 103 -14.86 15.84 1.71
CA ASP A 103 -16.01 15.07 2.28
C ASP A 103 -16.90 14.33 1.25
N GLY A 104 -16.32 13.61 0.29
CA GLY A 104 -17.05 12.79 -0.67
C GLY A 104 -17.93 13.56 -1.66
N SER A 105 -17.69 14.87 -1.84
CA SER A 105 -18.49 15.73 -2.73
C SER A 105 -18.00 15.75 -4.20
N GLY A 106 -16.85 15.13 -4.49
CA GLY A 106 -16.26 15.08 -5.82
C GLY A 106 -17.14 14.33 -6.82
N THR A 107 -17.63 15.03 -7.83
CA THR A 107 -18.34 14.44 -8.97
C THR A 107 -17.35 13.76 -9.92
N ASP A 108 -17.65 12.53 -10.33
CA ASP A 108 -16.83 11.64 -11.18
C ASP A 108 -16.33 12.24 -12.53
N GLU A 109 -16.78 13.45 -12.90
CA GLU A 109 -16.66 13.99 -14.26
C GLU A 109 -15.44 14.91 -14.49
N GLU A 110 -14.78 15.43 -13.44
CA GLU A 110 -13.58 16.27 -13.55
C GLU A 110 -12.42 15.83 -12.63
N MET A 111 -12.10 14.53 -12.63
CA MET A 111 -10.83 14.08 -12.03
C MET A 111 -9.67 14.34 -12.99
N SER A 112 -8.94 15.44 -12.77
CA SER A 112 -7.65 15.69 -13.40
C SER A 112 -6.52 15.25 -12.47
N VAL A 113 -5.59 14.45 -12.98
CA VAL A 113 -4.35 14.09 -12.27
C VAL A 113 -3.21 14.73 -13.02
N ASP A 114 -2.59 15.72 -12.39
CA ASP A 114 -1.39 16.36 -12.90
C ASP A 114 -0.18 15.60 -12.37
N VAL A 115 0.11 14.45 -13.01
CA VAL A 115 1.23 13.57 -12.67
C VAL A 115 2.09 13.32 -13.90
N ALA A 116 3.40 13.33 -13.70
CA ALA A 116 4.42 13.04 -14.68
C ALA A 116 5.30 11.86 -14.23
N ILE A 117 5.98 11.24 -15.19
CA ILE A 117 7.06 10.31 -14.88
C ILE A 117 8.20 11.12 -14.27
N GLY A 118 8.73 10.65 -13.13
CA GLY A 118 9.76 11.33 -12.37
C GLY A 118 9.23 12.15 -11.18
N ASP A 119 7.92 12.30 -11.03
CA ASP A 119 7.35 12.99 -9.87
C ASP A 119 7.58 12.19 -8.58
N GLU A 120 7.78 12.90 -7.47
CA GLU A 120 7.91 12.30 -6.15
C GLU A 120 6.54 12.14 -5.49
N VAL A 121 6.34 11.00 -4.85
CA VAL A 121 5.11 10.66 -4.13
C VAL A 121 5.43 10.09 -2.76
N ARG A 122 4.50 10.24 -1.81
CA ARG A 122 4.54 9.58 -0.51
C ARG A 122 3.41 8.55 -0.37
N PRO A 123 3.64 7.44 0.33
CA PRO A 123 2.57 6.52 0.70
C PRO A 123 1.59 7.18 1.67
N VAL A 124 0.29 7.01 1.42
CA VAL A 124 -0.79 7.45 2.32
C VAL A 124 -1.72 6.28 2.57
N TYR A 125 -1.86 5.90 3.84
CA TYR A 125 -2.76 4.84 4.25
C TYR A 125 -4.23 5.30 4.15
N VAL A 126 -5.08 4.42 3.63
CA VAL A 126 -6.53 4.61 3.57
C VAL A 126 -7.23 3.38 4.12
N GLY A 127 -8.31 3.59 4.88
CA GLY A 127 -9.11 2.49 5.44
C GLY A 127 -9.94 1.71 4.40
N SER A 128 -9.98 2.19 3.14
CA SER A 128 -10.66 1.49 2.05
C SER A 128 -10.13 1.93 0.67
N LEU A 129 -9.49 1.00 -0.04
CA LEU A 129 -9.05 1.16 -1.43
C LEU A 129 -10.21 1.04 -2.44
N ARG A 130 -11.25 0.30 -2.08
CA ARG A 130 -12.46 0.06 -2.89
C ARG A 130 -13.65 -0.30 -1.99
N ASP A 131 -14.86 0.00 -2.43
CA ASP A 131 -16.09 -0.36 -1.73
C ASP A 131 -16.26 -1.89 -1.65
N SER A 132 -16.30 -2.40 -0.43
CA SER A 132 -16.44 -3.82 -0.13
C SER A 132 -17.84 -4.37 -0.43
N ALA A 133 -18.87 -3.52 -0.41
CA ALA A 133 -20.25 -3.92 -0.69
C ALA A 133 -20.54 -4.09 -2.20
N SER A 134 -19.74 -3.44 -3.05
CA SER A 134 -19.88 -3.49 -4.51
C SER A 134 -19.05 -4.59 -5.20
N GLY A 135 -18.28 -5.36 -4.42
CA GLY A 135 -17.39 -6.40 -4.93
C GLY A 135 -18.06 -7.76 -5.16
N ILE A 136 -17.43 -8.61 -6.00
CA ILE A 136 -17.84 -10.03 -6.20
C ILE A 136 -17.44 -10.89 -4.98
N ARG A 137 -16.46 -10.44 -4.19
CA ARG A 137 -16.00 -11.12 -2.97
C ARG A 137 -16.88 -10.74 -1.78
N VAL A 138 -17.04 -11.67 -0.84
CA VAL A 138 -17.70 -11.40 0.45
C VAL A 138 -16.87 -10.35 1.21
N ALA A 139 -17.53 -9.32 1.74
CA ALA A 139 -16.85 -8.19 2.38
C ALA A 139 -15.86 -8.62 3.47
N GLU A 140 -16.24 -9.56 4.33
CA GLU A 140 -15.40 -10.04 5.44
C GLU A 140 -14.28 -11.02 5.01
N SER A 141 -14.16 -11.35 3.71
CA SER A 141 -13.17 -12.33 3.24
C SER A 141 -11.75 -11.80 3.11
N GLN A 142 -11.56 -10.49 3.25
CA GLN A 142 -10.27 -9.82 3.13
C GLN A 142 -10.33 -8.45 3.79
N GLU A 143 -9.16 -7.91 4.06
CA GLU A 143 -9.00 -6.49 4.34
C GLU A 143 -9.14 -5.66 3.05
N TRP A 144 -9.56 -4.42 3.21
CA TRP A 144 -9.84 -3.48 2.11
C TRP A 144 -9.06 -2.18 2.22
N ASP A 145 -8.37 -1.99 3.32
CA ASP A 145 -7.42 -0.92 3.57
C ASP A 145 -6.16 -1.08 2.72
N GLY A 146 -5.28 -0.10 2.80
CA GLY A 146 -3.95 -0.17 2.22
C GLY A 146 -3.40 1.21 1.88
N TYR A 147 -2.39 1.24 1.03
CA TYR A 147 -1.68 2.47 0.67
C TYR A 147 -2.04 2.98 -0.72
N ARG A 148 -2.10 4.30 -0.82
CA ARG A 148 -2.09 5.07 -2.07
C ARG A 148 -0.86 5.96 -2.12
N PHE A 149 -0.65 6.62 -3.26
CA PHE A 149 0.48 7.51 -3.47
C PHE A 149 0.01 8.93 -3.70
N GLU A 150 0.37 9.84 -2.81
CA GLU A 150 0.08 11.27 -2.94
C GLU A 150 1.32 12.00 -3.47
N LEU A 151 1.13 12.87 -4.46
CA LEU A 151 2.19 13.77 -4.96
C LEU A 151 2.68 14.71 -3.85
N ILE A 152 3.97 15.01 -3.86
CA ILE A 152 4.63 15.91 -2.90
C ILE A 152 4.85 17.30 -3.50
#